data_AF-A0A960PGJ1-F1
#
_entry.id   AF-A0A960PGJ1-F1
#
_cell.length_a   1.000
_cell.length_b   1.000
_cell.length_c   1.000
_cell.angle_alpha   90.00
_cell.angle_beta   90.00
_cell.angle_gamma   90.00
#
_symmetry.space_group_name_H-M   'P 1'
#
loop_
_entity.id
_entity.type
_entity.pdbx_description
1 polymer ?
#
loop_
_entity_poly.entity_id
_entity_poly.type
_entity_poly.pdbx_seq_one_letter_code
_entity_poly.pdbx_strand_id
1 'polypeptide(L)'
;MTSAVVQPRGAGSAHGEAVLRRDRTIDAIRGLAIILMIADHTLGFAQNTDMAQPWMTVARLSITRAALPAFMVCSGILLAGHSVSSRRWAQVLVAAVLVNTGALVAGMSEFVPDILALWCLVMLLAGPVRRAPATAAVLGMLQAVYWRVPIGTYQPGWIVAFVAIGVLVARSGDREVLEPLGHRLPEWVAVMGRRPLSWYVGHLAVLGGLTGGGNLLGWW
;
A
#
# COMPACT_ATOMS: atom_id res chain seq x y z
N MET A 1 -25.49 51.72 31.70
CA MET A 1 -24.72 51.78 30.44
C MET A 1 -23.47 50.93 30.62
N THR A 2 -23.55 49.65 30.25
CA THR A 2 -22.45 48.68 30.38
C THR A 2 -21.88 48.43 28.98
N SER A 3 -20.64 48.86 28.79
CA SER A 3 -19.88 48.69 27.55
C SER A 3 -19.50 47.21 27.40
N ALA A 4 -20.02 46.55 26.37
CA ALA A 4 -19.61 45.20 26.00
C ALA A 4 -18.28 45.28 25.23
N VAL A 5 -17.20 44.85 25.89
CA VAL A 5 -15.91 44.61 25.25
C VAL A 5 -16.07 43.39 24.34
N VAL A 6 -16.09 43.62 23.03
CA VAL A 6 -16.01 42.56 22.02
C VAL A 6 -14.59 41.99 22.03
N GLN A 7 -14.42 40.78 22.54
CA GLN A 7 -13.18 40.03 22.36
C GLN A 7 -13.04 39.60 20.90
N PRO A 8 -11.87 39.78 20.26
CA PRO A 8 -11.63 39.26 18.92
C PRO A 8 -11.57 37.72 18.96
N ARG A 9 -12.38 37.07 18.13
CA ARG A 9 -12.30 35.62 17.86
C ARG A 9 -10.95 35.29 17.22
N GLY A 10 -9.98 34.94 18.06
CA GLY A 10 -8.69 34.41 17.64
C GLY A 10 -8.77 32.95 17.19
N ALA A 11 -8.03 32.66 16.13
CA ALA A 11 -7.26 31.41 15.96
C ALA A 11 -8.01 30.08 15.77
N GLY A 12 -9.19 30.08 15.14
CA GLY A 12 -9.90 28.84 14.78
C GLY A 12 -9.60 28.25 13.40
N SER A 13 -8.96 28.98 12.48
CA SER A 13 -8.91 28.59 11.05
C SER A 13 -7.64 27.84 10.62
N ALA A 14 -6.48 28.09 11.24
CA ALA A 14 -5.22 27.50 10.79
C ALA A 14 -5.08 26.00 11.13
N HIS A 15 -5.64 25.55 12.25
CA HIS A 15 -5.61 24.13 12.64
C HIS A 15 -6.63 23.29 11.85
N GLY A 16 -7.74 23.89 11.41
CA GLY A 16 -8.76 23.25 10.58
C GLY A 16 -8.35 23.11 9.11
N GLU A 17 -7.60 24.07 8.56
CA GLU A 17 -7.09 23.99 7.18
C GLU A 17 -5.95 22.98 7.01
N ALA A 18 -5.15 22.72 8.06
CA ALA A 18 -4.13 21.67 8.07
C ALA A 18 -4.74 20.25 8.00
N VAL A 19 -5.96 20.06 8.51
CA VAL A 19 -6.65 18.75 8.57
C VAL A 19 -7.24 18.35 7.20
N LEU A 20 -7.46 19.30 6.29
CA LEU A 20 -8.00 19.05 4.94
C LEU A 20 -6.95 19.11 3.82
N ARG A 21 -5.71 19.52 4.11
CA ARG A 21 -4.61 19.41 3.15
C ARG A 21 -4.23 17.95 3.00
N ARG A 22 -4.86 17.30 2.01
CA ARG A 22 -4.48 15.99 1.48
C ARG A 22 -2.96 15.91 1.43
N ASP A 23 -2.40 15.03 2.25
CA ASP A 23 -0.98 15.01 2.54
C ASP A 23 -0.20 14.53 1.30
N ARG A 24 0.33 15.49 0.54
CA ARG A 24 1.08 15.27 -0.69
C ARG A 24 2.26 14.32 -0.45
N THR A 25 2.89 14.41 0.72
CA THR A 25 4.04 13.58 1.09
C THR A 25 3.63 12.11 1.16
N ILE A 26 2.53 11.81 1.85
CA ILE A 26 1.99 10.45 1.92
C ILE A 26 1.57 9.95 0.53
N ASP A 27 0.91 10.78 -0.26
CA ASP A 27 0.52 10.41 -1.63
C ASP A 27 1.75 10.16 -2.51
N ALA A 28 2.82 10.94 -2.38
CA ALA A 28 4.08 10.71 -3.11
C ALA A 28 4.75 9.39 -2.72
N ILE A 29 4.87 9.09 -1.42
CA ILE A 29 5.49 7.84 -0.96
C ILE A 29 4.67 6.62 -1.41
N ARG A 30 3.33 6.70 -1.37
CA ARG A 30 2.45 5.66 -1.91
C ARG A 30 2.63 5.50 -3.42
N GLY A 31 2.78 6.60 -4.14
CA GLY A 31 3.08 6.60 -5.57
C GLY A 31 4.38 5.87 -5.87
N LEU A 32 5.44 6.21 -5.14
CA LEU A 32 6.74 5.56 -5.25
C LEU A 32 6.63 4.07 -4.95
N ALA A 33 5.92 3.68 -3.90
CA ALA A 33 5.69 2.28 -3.57
C ALA A 33 4.99 1.51 -4.71
N ILE A 34 4.01 2.12 -5.37
CA ILE A 34 3.36 1.52 -6.55
C ILE A 34 4.36 1.37 -7.70
N ILE A 35 5.17 2.40 -8.00
CA ILE A 35 6.18 2.34 -9.06
C ILE A 35 7.18 1.22 -8.78
N LEU A 36 7.66 1.11 -7.55
CA LEU A 36 8.58 0.06 -7.13
C LEU A 36 7.93 -1.33 -7.22
N MET A 37 6.65 -1.46 -6.91
CA MET A 37 5.91 -2.72 -7.05
C MET A 37 5.72 -3.13 -8.51
N ILE A 38 5.41 -2.17 -9.40
CA ILE A 38 5.36 -2.40 -10.85
C ILE A 38 6.73 -2.85 -11.37
N ALA A 39 7.80 -2.20 -10.92
CA ALA A 39 9.16 -2.58 -11.25
C ALA A 39 9.50 -3.99 -10.73
N ASP A 40 9.09 -4.35 -9.50
CA ASP A 40 9.28 -5.71 -8.97
C ASP A 40 8.67 -6.77 -9.88
N HIS A 41 7.40 -6.57 -10.25
CA HIS A 41 6.66 -7.50 -11.08
C HIS A 41 7.26 -7.59 -12.49
N THR A 42 7.66 -6.45 -13.06
CA THR A 42 8.29 -6.41 -14.39
C THR A 42 9.64 -7.13 -14.40
N LEU A 43 10.46 -6.92 -13.37
CA LEU A 43 11.73 -7.64 -13.22
C LEU A 43 11.51 -9.14 -12.96
N GLY A 44 10.52 -9.48 -12.12
CA GLY A 44 10.15 -10.87 -11.86
C GLY A 44 9.68 -11.59 -13.13
N PHE A 45 8.88 -10.91 -13.96
CA PHE A 45 8.48 -11.42 -15.27
C PHE A 45 9.70 -11.63 -16.19
N ALA A 46 10.57 -10.63 -16.33
CA ALA A 46 11.78 -10.75 -17.15
C ALA A 46 12.70 -11.90 -16.71
N GLN A 47 12.81 -12.16 -15.41
CA GLN A 47 13.60 -13.27 -14.85
C GLN A 47 12.99 -14.65 -15.13
N ASN A 48 11.67 -14.73 -15.31
CA ASN A 48 10.98 -15.97 -15.68
C ASN A 48 10.97 -16.18 -17.21
N THR A 49 11.72 -15.37 -17.95
CA THR A 49 11.96 -15.50 -19.40
C THR A 49 13.46 -15.60 -19.67
N ASP A 50 13.87 -15.75 -20.93
CA ASP A 50 15.28 -15.80 -21.35
C ASP A 50 16.04 -14.46 -21.18
N MET A 51 15.43 -13.44 -20.56
CA MET A 51 16.02 -12.13 -20.29
C MET A 51 16.68 -12.01 -18.92
N ALA A 52 16.79 -13.11 -18.16
CA ALA A 52 17.31 -13.10 -16.80
C ALA A 52 18.76 -12.58 -16.71
N GLN A 53 18.99 -11.59 -15.85
CA GLN A 53 20.32 -11.03 -15.58
C GLN A 53 20.59 -10.96 -14.07
N PRO A 54 21.84 -11.17 -13.60
CA PRO A 54 22.17 -11.19 -12.17
C PRO A 54 21.78 -9.91 -11.41
N TRP A 55 21.91 -8.74 -12.06
CA TRP A 55 21.55 -7.45 -11.46
C TRP A 55 20.05 -7.34 -11.14
N MET A 56 19.18 -8.08 -11.86
CA MET A 56 17.74 -8.05 -11.63
C MET A 56 17.39 -8.64 -10.25
N THR A 57 18.08 -9.71 -9.83
CA THR A 57 17.90 -10.28 -8.48
C THR A 57 18.30 -9.28 -7.41
N VAL A 58 19.43 -8.59 -7.58
CA VAL A 58 19.89 -7.57 -6.64
C VAL A 58 18.89 -6.42 -6.56
N ALA A 59 18.44 -5.89 -7.71
CA ALA A 59 17.43 -4.83 -7.75
C ALA A 59 16.12 -5.25 -7.05
N ARG A 60 15.68 -6.49 -7.26
CA ARG A 60 14.49 -7.04 -6.61
C ARG A 60 14.64 -7.13 -5.09
N LEU A 61 15.75 -7.70 -4.64
CA LEU A 61 16.01 -7.92 -3.22
C LEU A 61 16.24 -6.63 -2.44
N SER A 62 16.88 -5.64 -3.07
CA SER A 62 17.35 -4.42 -2.39
C SER A 62 16.42 -3.23 -2.52
N ILE A 63 15.71 -3.06 -3.64
CA ILE A 63 14.99 -1.83 -3.96
C ILE A 63 13.49 -2.06 -4.01
N THR A 64 13.04 -2.97 -4.88
CA THR A 64 11.61 -3.11 -5.14
C THR A 64 10.87 -3.84 -4.02
N ARG A 65 11.55 -4.67 -3.21
CA ARG A 65 10.99 -5.25 -1.97
C ARG A 65 10.60 -4.23 -0.89
N ALA A 66 11.11 -3.01 -0.96
CA ALA A 66 10.69 -1.92 -0.07
C ALA A 66 9.29 -1.38 -0.42
N ALA A 67 8.78 -1.69 -1.62
CA ALA A 67 7.47 -1.23 -2.08
C ALA A 67 6.34 -1.58 -1.09
N LEU A 68 6.26 -2.87 -0.71
CA LEU A 68 5.18 -3.31 0.16
C LEU A 68 5.26 -2.72 1.57
N PRO A 69 6.40 -2.79 2.29
CA PRO A 69 6.55 -2.11 3.58
C PRO A 69 6.16 -0.64 3.50
N ALA A 70 6.65 0.10 2.50
CA ALA A 70 6.35 1.52 2.34
C ALA A 70 4.84 1.77 2.13
N PHE A 71 4.19 0.98 1.27
CA PHE A 71 2.75 1.09 1.02
C PHE A 71 1.90 0.78 2.27
N MET A 72 2.29 -0.24 3.03
CA MET A 72 1.57 -0.66 4.23
C MET A 72 1.76 0.31 5.38
N VAL A 73 2.96 0.87 5.56
CA VAL A 73 3.21 1.97 6.50
C VAL A 73 2.36 3.18 6.14
N CYS A 74 2.32 3.60 4.87
CA CYS A 74 1.45 4.70 4.44
C CYS A 74 -0.04 4.40 4.69
N SER A 75 -0.47 3.15 4.49
CA SER A 75 -1.84 2.72 4.81
C SER A 75 -2.13 2.85 6.31
N GLY A 76 -1.17 2.51 7.16
CA GLY A 76 -1.24 2.72 8.61
C GLY A 76 -1.35 4.19 9.02
N ILE A 77 -0.56 5.06 8.39
CA ILE A 77 -0.60 6.50 8.66
C ILE A 77 -1.99 7.08 8.34
N LEU A 78 -2.56 6.68 7.20
CA LEU A 78 -3.92 7.08 6.82
C LEU A 78 -4.96 6.50 7.79
N LEU A 79 -4.78 5.25 8.21
CA LEU A 79 -5.67 4.54 9.12
C LEU A 79 -5.71 5.18 10.52
N ALA A 80 -4.63 5.82 10.97
CA ALA A 80 -4.60 6.51 12.25
C ALA A 80 -5.67 7.62 12.31
N GLY A 81 -5.73 8.46 11.26
CA GLY A 81 -6.67 9.58 11.16
C GLY A 81 -8.04 9.24 10.55
N HIS A 82 -8.13 8.17 9.75
CA HIS A 82 -9.34 7.87 8.97
C HIS A 82 -9.71 6.40 9.07
N SER A 83 -11.01 6.10 9.18
CA SER A 83 -11.51 4.75 8.94
C SER A 83 -11.60 4.48 7.44
N VAL A 84 -11.35 3.23 7.04
CA VAL A 84 -11.65 2.79 5.67
C VAL A 84 -13.18 2.78 5.51
N SER A 85 -13.70 3.51 4.53
CA SER A 85 -15.13 3.46 4.24
C SER A 85 -15.53 2.08 3.73
N SER A 86 -16.72 1.62 4.11
CA SER A 86 -17.26 0.32 3.66
C SER A 86 -17.27 0.20 2.14
N ARG A 87 -17.64 1.29 1.44
CA ARG A 87 -17.57 1.38 -0.03
C ARG A 87 -16.16 1.14 -0.57
N ARG A 88 -15.14 1.76 0.03
CA ARG A 88 -13.76 1.60 -0.43
C ARG A 88 -13.24 0.20 -0.13
N TRP A 89 -13.54 -0.34 1.05
CA TRP A 89 -13.19 -1.71 1.39
C TRP A 89 -13.83 -2.70 0.41
N ALA A 90 -15.12 -2.55 0.09
CA ALA A 90 -15.81 -3.37 -0.90
C ALA A 90 -15.19 -3.25 -2.30
N GLN A 91 -14.80 -2.04 -2.74
CA GLN A 91 -14.08 -1.87 -4.01
C GLN A 91 -12.77 -2.65 -4.05
N VAL A 92 -11.98 -2.62 -2.97
CA VAL A 92 -10.72 -3.36 -2.89
C VAL A 92 -10.98 -4.87 -2.83
N LEU A 93 -12.01 -5.32 -2.11
CA LEU A 93 -12.40 -6.72 -2.05
C LEU A 93 -12.82 -7.25 -3.42
N VAL A 94 -13.69 -6.53 -4.13
CA VAL A 94 -14.11 -6.89 -5.49
C VAL A 94 -12.91 -6.95 -6.43
N ALA A 95 -12.01 -5.95 -6.37
CA ALA A 95 -10.79 -5.97 -7.15
C ALA A 95 -9.89 -7.17 -6.79
N ALA A 96 -9.78 -7.51 -5.50
CA ALA A 96 -9.04 -8.69 -5.06
C ALA A 96 -9.63 -9.97 -5.67
N VAL A 97 -10.95 -10.17 -5.56
CA VAL A 97 -11.61 -11.34 -6.13
C VAL A 97 -11.40 -11.40 -7.65
N LEU A 98 -11.69 -10.32 -8.37
CA LEU A 98 -11.59 -10.30 -9.84
C LEU A 98 -10.17 -10.57 -10.33
N VAL A 99 -9.17 -9.95 -9.72
CA VAL A 99 -7.77 -10.13 -10.15
C VAL A 99 -7.28 -11.53 -9.82
N ASN A 100 -7.60 -12.06 -8.63
CA ASN A 100 -7.18 -13.41 -8.25
C ASN A 100 -7.89 -14.50 -9.09
N THR A 101 -9.20 -14.38 -9.30
CA THR A 101 -9.94 -15.28 -10.19
C THR A 101 -9.44 -15.17 -11.63
N GLY A 102 -9.17 -13.96 -12.12
CA GLY A 102 -8.60 -13.76 -13.45
C GLY A 102 -7.23 -14.40 -13.62
N ALA A 103 -6.34 -14.25 -12.61
CA ALA A 103 -5.04 -14.88 -12.61
C ALA A 103 -5.13 -16.42 -12.60
N LEU A 104 -6.04 -16.98 -11.80
CA LEU A 104 -6.30 -18.42 -11.76
C LEU A 104 -6.80 -18.96 -13.11
N VAL A 105 -7.79 -18.29 -13.71
CA VAL A 105 -8.33 -18.67 -15.02
C VAL A 105 -7.27 -18.58 -16.12
N ALA A 106 -6.36 -17.60 -16.03
CA ALA A 106 -5.25 -17.44 -16.97
C ALA A 106 -4.07 -18.41 -16.73
N GLY A 107 -4.16 -19.32 -15.75
CA GLY A 107 -3.07 -20.24 -15.41
C GLY A 107 -1.85 -19.55 -14.77
N MET A 108 -2.00 -18.31 -14.31
CA MET A 108 -0.94 -17.52 -13.68
C MET A 108 -0.90 -17.74 -12.17
N SER A 109 -0.99 -19.01 -11.74
CA SER A 109 -1.06 -19.38 -10.31
C SER A 109 0.17 -18.92 -9.51
N GLU A 110 1.32 -18.77 -10.17
CA GLU A 110 2.56 -18.27 -9.55
C GLU A 110 2.58 -16.74 -9.34
N PHE A 111 1.67 -16.01 -9.99
CA PHE A 111 1.58 -14.54 -9.95
C PHE A 111 0.31 -14.04 -9.25
N VAL A 112 -0.37 -14.92 -8.50
CA VAL A 112 -1.62 -14.59 -7.80
C VAL A 112 -1.36 -13.43 -6.82
N PRO A 113 -1.94 -12.24 -7.08
CA PRO A 113 -1.68 -11.04 -6.29
C PRO A 113 -2.56 -11.06 -5.04
N ASP A 114 -2.19 -11.92 -4.10
CA ASP A 114 -2.87 -12.12 -2.82
C ASP A 114 -2.89 -10.85 -1.96
N ILE A 115 -2.05 -9.86 -2.27
CA ILE A 115 -1.86 -8.70 -1.40
C ILE A 115 -3.12 -7.86 -1.20
N LEU A 116 -4.01 -7.77 -2.19
CA LEU A 116 -5.29 -7.08 -2.03
C LEU A 116 -6.22 -7.84 -1.08
N ALA A 117 -6.25 -9.17 -1.17
CA ALA A 117 -7.04 -10.02 -0.28
C ALA A 117 -6.50 -9.95 1.15
N LEU A 118 -5.18 -10.05 1.31
CA LEU A 118 -4.51 -9.90 2.61
C LEU A 118 -4.76 -8.51 3.21
N TRP A 119 -4.69 -7.44 2.40
CA TRP A 119 -5.03 -6.11 2.88
C TRP A 119 -6.49 -6.03 3.35
N CYS A 120 -7.44 -6.61 2.60
CA CYS A 120 -8.84 -6.64 3.01
C CYS A 120 -9.04 -7.35 4.35
N LEU A 121 -8.36 -8.48 4.55
CA LEU A 121 -8.37 -9.24 5.79
C LEU A 121 -7.79 -8.42 6.95
N VAL A 122 -6.63 -7.78 6.76
CA VAL A 122 -6.01 -6.92 7.77
C VAL A 122 -6.91 -5.73 8.13
N MET A 123 -7.64 -5.17 7.17
CA MET A 123 -8.59 -4.09 7.45
C MET A 123 -9.80 -4.52 8.29
N LEU A 124 -10.12 -5.81 8.39
CA LEU A 124 -11.10 -6.30 9.38
C LEU A 124 -10.58 -6.09 10.82
N LEU A 125 -9.25 -6.13 11.00
CA LEU A 125 -8.57 -5.88 12.26
C LEU A 125 -8.20 -4.40 12.46
N ALA A 126 -8.71 -3.50 11.61
CA ALA A 126 -8.39 -2.08 11.67
C ALA A 126 -8.67 -1.45 13.05
N GLY A 127 -9.79 -1.82 13.70
CA GLY A 127 -10.12 -1.33 15.03
C GLY A 127 -9.05 -1.69 16.08
N PRO A 128 -8.76 -2.99 16.29
CA PRO A 128 -7.67 -3.44 17.16
C PRO A 128 -6.30 -2.83 16.82
N VAL A 129 -5.90 -2.82 15.54
CA VAL A 129 -4.63 -2.27 15.09
C VAL A 129 -4.51 -0.78 15.43
N ARG A 130 -5.61 -0.02 15.24
CA ARG A 130 -5.65 1.39 15.66
C ARG A 130 -5.56 1.52 17.17
N ARG A 131 -6.26 0.72 17.96
CA ARG A 131 -6.28 0.88 19.42
C ARG A 131 -4.91 0.58 20.03
N ALA A 132 -4.29 -0.54 19.66
CA ALA A 132 -3.04 -1.03 20.23
C ALA A 132 -1.98 -1.34 19.15
N PRO A 133 -1.45 -0.31 18.44
CA PRO A 133 -0.57 -0.53 17.30
C PRO A 133 0.77 -1.16 17.67
N ALA A 134 1.37 -0.82 18.83
CA ALA A 134 2.59 -1.48 19.28
C ALA A 134 2.39 -2.99 19.49
N THR A 135 1.30 -3.38 20.16
CA THR A 135 0.93 -4.79 20.34
C THR A 135 0.65 -5.47 19.01
N ALA A 136 -0.11 -4.84 18.12
CA ALA A 136 -0.39 -5.37 16.79
C ALA A 136 0.90 -5.57 15.97
N ALA A 137 1.88 -4.67 16.09
CA ALA A 137 3.17 -4.79 15.42
C ALA A 137 3.96 -6.00 15.93
N VAL A 138 4.09 -6.15 17.25
CA VAL A 138 4.78 -7.29 17.87
C VAL A 138 4.09 -8.60 17.50
N LEU A 139 2.76 -8.70 17.64
CA LEU A 139 2.02 -9.90 17.29
C LEU A 139 2.12 -10.25 15.80
N GLY A 140 2.10 -9.23 14.93
CA GLY A 140 2.31 -9.41 13.50
C GLY A 140 3.70 -9.98 13.18
N MET A 141 4.75 -9.44 13.80
CA MET A 141 6.11 -9.97 13.64
C MET A 141 6.24 -11.39 14.19
N LEU A 142 5.69 -11.67 15.37
CA LEU A 142 5.69 -13.02 15.96
C LEU A 142 4.96 -14.02 15.06
N GLN A 143 3.80 -13.67 14.51
CA GLN A 143 3.10 -14.54 13.56
C GLN A 143 3.96 -14.80 12.32
N ALA A 144 4.56 -13.76 11.76
CA ALA A 144 5.34 -13.88 10.54
C ALA A 144 6.61 -14.73 10.69
N VAL A 145 7.16 -14.81 11.91
CA VAL A 145 8.35 -15.61 12.24
C VAL A 145 7.99 -17.03 12.69
N TYR A 146 7.03 -17.16 13.62
CA TYR A 146 6.77 -18.42 14.33
C TYR A 146 5.52 -19.18 13.87
N TRP A 147 4.53 -18.51 13.27
CA TRP A 147 3.27 -19.12 12.81
C TRP A 147 3.05 -18.88 11.32
N ARG A 148 4.02 -19.28 10.50
CA ARG A 148 3.98 -19.06 9.05
C ARG A 148 2.82 -19.81 8.41
N VAL A 149 2.05 -19.11 7.58
CA VAL A 149 1.02 -19.69 6.73
C VAL A 149 1.70 -20.13 5.43
N PRO A 150 1.37 -21.32 4.87
CA PRO A 150 1.95 -21.83 3.63
C PRO A 150 1.41 -21.07 2.40
N ILE A 151 1.78 -19.80 2.27
CA ILE A 151 1.47 -18.94 1.14
C ILE A 151 2.77 -18.53 0.45
N GLY A 152 2.75 -18.41 -0.89
CA GLY A 152 3.90 -18.02 -1.70
C GLY A 152 4.27 -16.53 -1.64
N THR A 153 3.59 -15.76 -0.79
CA THR A 153 3.67 -14.30 -0.71
C THR A 153 4.06 -13.82 0.69
N TYR A 154 3.94 -12.51 0.94
CA TYR A 154 4.15 -11.90 2.24
C TYR A 154 3.23 -12.50 3.31
N GLN A 155 3.82 -12.90 4.43
CA GLN A 155 3.08 -13.37 5.60
C GLN A 155 2.11 -12.27 6.08
N PRO A 156 0.86 -12.61 6.46
CA PRO A 156 -0.14 -11.61 6.88
C PRO A 156 0.35 -10.75 8.05
N GLY A 157 1.12 -11.33 8.97
CA GLY A 157 1.69 -10.65 10.12
C GLY A 157 2.68 -9.55 9.76
N TRP A 158 3.44 -9.68 8.66
CA TRP A 158 4.27 -8.58 8.17
C TRP A 158 3.40 -7.38 7.77
N ILE A 159 2.27 -7.64 7.09
CA ILE A 159 1.34 -6.60 6.67
C ILE A 159 0.72 -5.91 7.88
N VAL A 160 0.26 -6.69 8.88
CA VAL A 160 -0.23 -6.14 10.15
C VAL A 160 0.85 -5.28 10.81
N ALA A 161 2.09 -5.76 10.87
CA ALA A 161 3.18 -5.04 11.51
C ALA A 161 3.49 -3.71 10.82
N PHE A 162 3.59 -3.68 9.49
CA PHE A 162 3.84 -2.44 8.75
C PHE A 162 2.68 -1.44 8.87
N VAL A 163 1.43 -1.89 8.80
CA VAL A 163 0.26 -1.02 9.03
C VAL A 163 0.30 -0.46 10.46
N ALA A 164 0.61 -1.29 11.45
CA ALA A 164 0.68 -0.85 12.84
C ALA A 164 1.83 0.14 13.09
N ILE A 165 3.00 -0.07 12.48
CA ILE A 165 4.11 0.89 12.47
C ILE A 165 3.66 2.23 11.87
N GLY A 166 2.92 2.22 10.76
CA GLY A 166 2.35 3.45 10.19
C GLY A 166 1.42 4.19 11.16
N VAL A 167 0.61 3.47 11.93
CA VAL A 167 -0.23 4.08 12.99
C VAL A 167 0.64 4.69 14.09
N LEU A 168 1.75 4.04 14.49
CA LEU A 168 2.69 4.59 15.48
C LEU A 168 3.34 5.88 14.97
N VAL A 169 3.84 5.89 13.74
CA VAL A 169 4.44 7.08 13.10
C VAL A 169 3.43 8.24 13.05
N ALA A 170 2.18 7.97 12.70
CA ALA A 170 1.15 9.00 12.69
C ALA A 170 0.82 9.55 14.09
N ARG A 171 1.01 8.74 15.14
CA ARG A 171 0.73 9.10 16.54
C ARG A 171 1.89 9.79 17.23
N SER A 172 3.14 9.54 16.82
CA SER A 172 4.28 10.24 17.40
C SER A 172 4.30 11.72 17.01
N GLY A 173 3.59 12.09 15.92
CA GLY A 173 3.60 13.46 15.40
C GLY A 173 4.80 13.75 14.51
N ASP A 174 5.76 12.83 14.39
CA ASP A 174 6.99 12.95 13.58
C ASP A 174 6.73 12.74 12.07
N ARG A 175 5.72 13.43 11.52
CA ARG A 175 5.51 13.44 10.07
C ARG A 175 6.62 14.15 9.32
N GLU A 176 7.36 15.02 10.01
CA GLU A 176 8.56 15.70 9.51
C GLU A 176 9.62 14.70 9.02
N VAL A 177 9.67 13.48 9.57
CA VAL A 177 10.58 12.43 9.10
C VAL A 177 10.27 12.00 7.66
N LEU A 178 9.02 12.16 7.20
CA LEU A 178 8.59 11.79 5.86
C LEU A 178 8.67 12.95 4.85
N GLU A 179 8.66 14.19 5.32
CA GLU A 179 8.66 15.39 4.46
C GLU A 179 9.83 15.43 3.46
N PRO A 180 11.09 15.17 3.86
CA PRO A 180 12.22 15.17 2.93
C PRO A 180 12.04 14.18 1.78
N LEU A 181 11.36 13.06 2.03
CA LEU A 181 11.10 12.03 1.03
C LEU A 181 10.00 12.47 0.06
N GLY A 182 8.90 13.04 0.56
CA GLY A 182 7.79 13.48 -0.28
C GLY A 182 8.11 14.69 -1.15
N HIS A 183 8.88 15.66 -0.64
CA HIS A 183 9.20 16.89 -1.36
C HIS A 183 10.15 16.70 -2.54
N ARG A 184 11.03 15.69 -2.46
CA ARG A 184 11.96 15.35 -3.55
C ARG A 184 11.30 14.61 -4.70
N LEU A 185 10.09 14.08 -4.50
CA LEU A 185 9.38 13.31 -5.51
C LEU A 185 8.58 14.23 -6.45
N PRO A 186 8.64 13.98 -7.78
CA PRO A 186 7.84 14.69 -8.75
C PRO A 186 6.34 14.58 -8.45
N GLU A 187 5.56 15.60 -8.84
CA GLU A 187 4.12 15.63 -8.58
C GLU A 187 3.36 14.46 -9.20
N TRP A 188 3.78 13.99 -10.38
CA TRP A 188 3.16 12.83 -11.04
C TRP A 188 3.23 11.56 -10.20
N VAL A 189 4.26 11.42 -9.34
CA VAL A 189 4.34 10.30 -8.38
C VAL A 189 3.21 10.40 -7.36
N ALA A 190 2.94 11.59 -6.82
CA ALA A 190 1.81 11.80 -5.92
C ALA A 190 0.45 11.56 -6.60
N VAL A 191 0.32 11.87 -7.90
CA VAL A 191 -0.88 11.52 -8.69
C VAL A 191 -1.13 10.01 -8.65
N MET A 192 -0.07 9.20 -8.77
CA MET A 192 -0.20 7.75 -8.71
C MET A 192 -0.68 7.28 -7.33
N GLY A 193 -0.09 7.80 -6.25
CA GLY A 193 -0.48 7.43 -4.90
C GLY A 193 -1.89 7.86 -4.49
N ARG A 194 -2.50 8.84 -5.18
CA ARG A 194 -3.91 9.21 -4.99
C ARG A 194 -4.89 8.13 -5.47
N ARG A 195 -4.49 7.30 -6.44
CA ARG A 195 -5.35 6.26 -7.06
C ARG A 195 -4.63 4.91 -7.09
N PRO A 196 -4.19 4.38 -5.93
CA PRO A 196 -3.30 3.23 -5.88
C PRO A 196 -3.92 1.98 -6.49
N LEU A 197 -5.21 1.74 -6.21
CA LEU A 197 -5.94 0.59 -6.72
C LEU A 197 -6.03 0.58 -8.24
N SER A 198 -6.23 1.74 -8.87
CA SER A 198 -6.34 1.85 -10.33
C SER A 198 -5.01 1.51 -11.01
N TRP A 199 -3.90 2.04 -10.51
CA TRP A 199 -2.57 1.72 -11.03
C TRP A 199 -2.18 0.28 -10.73
N TYR A 200 -2.54 -0.23 -9.56
CA TYR A 200 -2.30 -1.61 -9.18
C TYR A 200 -3.03 -2.60 -10.09
N VAL A 201 -4.35 -2.44 -10.24
CA VAL A 201 -5.14 -3.32 -11.11
C VAL A 201 -4.74 -3.13 -12.58
N GLY A 202 -4.49 -1.89 -13.01
CA GLY A 202 -4.12 -1.56 -14.38
C GLY A 202 -2.82 -2.23 -14.82
N HIS A 203 -1.75 -2.16 -14.03
CA HIS A 203 -0.49 -2.80 -14.43
C HIS A 203 -0.57 -4.33 -14.42
N LEU A 204 -1.35 -4.91 -13.49
CA LEU A 204 -1.58 -6.36 -13.48
C LEU A 204 -2.36 -6.82 -14.71
N ALA A 205 -3.35 -6.04 -15.16
CA ALA A 205 -4.06 -6.33 -16.40
C ALA A 205 -3.13 -6.25 -17.62
N VAL A 206 -2.20 -5.28 -17.66
CA VAL A 206 -1.19 -5.19 -18.72
C VAL A 206 -0.26 -6.39 -18.70
N LEU A 207 0.32 -6.72 -17.55
CA LEU A 207 1.21 -7.89 -17.41
C LEU A 207 0.48 -9.20 -17.75
N GLY A 208 -0.75 -9.37 -17.26
CA GLY A 208 -1.60 -10.52 -17.57
C GLY A 208 -2.00 -10.62 -19.05
N GLY A 209 -2.17 -9.48 -19.73
CA GLY A 209 -2.40 -9.45 -21.18
C GLY A 209 -1.16 -9.87 -21.97
N LEU A 210 0.03 -9.45 -21.55
CA LEU A 210 1.30 -9.82 -22.17
C LEU A 210 1.61 -11.32 -22.02
N THR A 211 1.27 -11.91 -20.87
CA THR A 211 1.43 -13.36 -20.61
C THR A 211 0.36 -14.20 -21.31
N GLY A 212 -0.91 -13.79 -21.21
CA GLY A 212 -2.04 -14.50 -21.82
C GLY A 212 -2.06 -14.48 -23.34
N GLY A 213 -1.58 -13.39 -23.95
CA GLY A 213 -1.46 -13.27 -25.42
C GLY A 213 -0.45 -14.25 -26.03
N GLY A 214 0.59 -14.65 -25.29
CA GLY A 214 1.55 -15.66 -25.74
C GLY A 214 0.99 -17.09 -25.68
N ASN A 215 0.19 -17.40 -24.67
CA ASN A 215 -0.40 -18.73 -24.52
C ASN A 215 -1.64 -18.96 -25.39
N LEU A 216 -2.38 -17.91 -25.81
CA LEU A 216 -3.56 -18.08 -26.68
C LEU A 216 -3.21 -18.40 -28.14
N LEU A 217 -1.97 -18.17 -28.58
CA LEU A 217 -1.48 -18.50 -29.92
C LEU A 217 -0.82 -19.89 -30.02
N GLY A 218 -0.67 -20.60 -28.90
CA GLY A 218 -0.07 -21.95 -28.84
C GLY A 218 -1.08 -23.11 -28.79
N TRP A 219 -2.37 -22.83 -28.94
CA TRP A 219 -3.47 -23.82 -28.94
C TRP A 219 -4.24 -23.88 -30.26
N TRP A 220 -3.58 -23.59 -31.39
CA TRP A 220 -4.04 -23.97 -32.73
C TRP A 220 -2.87 -24.52 -33.54
#